data_AF-A0AAD6T8D8-F1
#
_entry.id   AF-A0AAD6T8D8-F1
#
_cell.length_a   1.000
_cell.length_b   1.000
_cell.length_c   1.000
_cell.angle_alpha   90.00
_cell.angle_beta   90.00
_cell.angle_gamma   90.00
#
_symmetry.space_group_name_H-M   'P 1'
#
loop_
_entity.id
_entity.type
_entity.pdbx_description
1 polymer ?
#
loop_
_entity_poly.entity_id
_entity_poly.type
_entity_poly.pdbx_seq_one_letter_code
_entity_poly.pdbx_strand_id
1 'polypeptide(L)' 'YLPPYSPDFDPIEEGFSSMKAWIRAHRDYTGPVLAGQPGADSPYAMIWQAVYASMTPEKAQGWFQHSGYL' A
#
# COMPACT_ATOMS: atom_id res chain seq x y z
N TYR A 1 -0.28 -17.31 -16.60
CA TYR A 1 -0.22 -18.33 -15.52
C TYR A 1 0.89 -17.90 -14.59
N LEU A 2 0.59 -17.60 -13.32
CA LEU A 2 1.62 -17.27 -12.32
C LEU A 2 2.13 -18.59 -11.72
N PRO A 3 3.44 -18.86 -11.71
CA PRO A 3 3.96 -19.99 -10.96
C PRO A 3 3.68 -19.80 -9.45
N PRO A 4 3.38 -20.87 -8.70
CA PRO A 4 3.23 -20.79 -7.25
C PRO A 4 4.47 -20.13 -6.61
N TYR A 5 4.25 -19.27 -5.61
CA TYR A 5 5.32 -18.57 -4.86
C TYR A 5 6.25 -17.70 -5.72
N SER A 6 5.71 -16.99 -6.71
CA SER A 6 6.48 -15.97 -7.44
C SER A 6 6.01 -14.54 -7.10
N PRO A 7 6.22 -14.09 -5.85
CA PRO A 7 5.82 -12.74 -5.43
C PRO A 7 6.51 -11.65 -6.27
N ASP A 8 7.68 -11.95 -6.83
CA ASP A 8 8.42 -11.03 -7.71
C ASP A 8 7.69 -10.76 -9.04
N PHE A 9 6.79 -11.66 -9.46
CA PHE A 9 5.94 -11.47 -10.63
C PHE A 9 4.56 -10.88 -10.29
N ASP A 10 4.29 -10.51 -9.04
CA ASP A 10 3.00 -9.92 -8.67
C ASP A 10 3.16 -8.44 -8.24
N PRO A 11 2.84 -7.48 -9.13
CA PRO A 11 3.00 -6.05 -8.83
C PRO A 11 2.12 -5.57 -7.67
N ILE A 12 1.09 -6.36 -7.27
CA ILE A 12 0.27 -6.01 -6.11
C ILE A 12 1.06 -6.07 -4.80
N GLU A 13 2.08 -6.94 -4.71
CA GLU A 13 2.90 -7.09 -3.50
C GLU A 13 3.71 -5.81 -3.24
N GLU A 14 4.26 -5.21 -4.28
CA GLU A 14 4.95 -3.92 -4.19
C GLU A 14 3.98 -2.78 -3.84
N GLY A 15 2.76 -2.82 -4.38
CA GLY A 15 1.66 -1.94 -3.99
C GLY A 15 1.37 -2.02 -2.50
N PHE A 16 1.10 -3.22 -1.97
CA PHE A 16 0.86 -3.43 -0.54
C PHE A 16 2.06 -3.03 0.32
N SER A 17 3.29 -3.28 -0.16
CA SER A 17 4.51 -2.84 0.52
C SER A 17 4.58 -1.31 0.62
N SER A 18 4.31 -0.60 -0.47
CA SER A 18 4.26 0.88 -0.54
C SER A 18 3.19 1.45 0.41
N MET A 19 1.99 0.86 0.44
CA MET A 19 0.92 1.27 1.35
C MET A 19 1.31 1.06 2.82
N LYS A 20 1.87 -0.12 3.16
CA LYS A 20 2.37 -0.40 4.52
C LYS A 20 3.48 0.58 4.93
N ALA A 21 4.37 0.95 4.00
CA ALA A 21 5.41 1.94 4.25
C ALA A 21 4.82 3.33 4.52
N TRP A 22 3.81 3.75 3.76
CA TRP A 22 3.11 5.01 4.01
C TRP A 22 2.48 5.04 5.41
N ILE A 23 1.75 3.98 5.80
CA ILE A 23 1.15 3.87 7.14
C ILE A 23 2.22 4.00 8.24
N ARG A 24 3.37 3.32 8.07
CA ARG A 24 4.49 3.40 9.02
C ARG A 24 5.13 4.79 9.08
N ALA A 25 5.13 5.55 7.98
CA ALA A 25 5.66 6.90 7.95
C ALA A 25 4.70 7.93 8.59
N HIS A 26 3.40 7.64 8.63
CA HIS A 26 2.36 8.53 9.15
C HIS A 26 1.80 8.03 10.50
N ARG A 27 2.68 7.56 11.41
CA ARG A 27 2.24 6.97 12.69
C ARG A 27 1.42 7.91 13.57
N ASP A 28 1.71 9.20 13.55
CA ASP A 28 0.98 10.17 14.37
C ASP A 28 -0.51 10.25 13.96
N TYR A 29 -0.78 10.09 12.67
CA TYR A 29 -2.14 10.01 12.12
C TYR A 29 -2.74 8.61 12.27
N THR A 30 -2.01 7.59 11.83
CA THR A 30 -2.52 6.20 11.73
C THR A 30 -2.57 5.48 13.08
N GLY A 31 -1.75 5.86 14.05
CA GLY A 31 -1.66 5.23 15.37
C GLY A 31 -2.98 5.29 16.15
N PRO A 32 -3.59 6.48 16.33
CA PRO A 32 -4.92 6.64 16.91
C PRO A 32 -6.00 5.79 16.23
N VAL A 33 -6.00 5.77 14.89
CA VAL A 33 -6.96 5.01 14.07
C VAL A 33 -6.79 3.50 14.29
N LEU A 34 -5.55 3.01 14.26
CA LEU A 34 -5.23 1.59 14.48
C LEU A 34 -5.49 1.13 15.92
N ALA A 35 -5.38 2.02 16.89
CA ALA A 35 -5.70 1.76 18.29
C ALA A 35 -7.21 1.87 18.60
N GLY A 36 -8.03 2.27 17.63
CA GLY A 36 -9.47 2.48 17.82
C GLY A 36 -9.79 3.59 18.82
N GLN A 37 -8.94 4.63 18.88
CA GLN A 37 -9.13 5.74 19.81
C GLN A 37 -10.43 6.49 19.51
N PRO A 38 -11.25 6.83 20.52
CA PRO A 38 -12.43 7.66 20.33
C PRO A 38 -12.07 9.00 19.70
N GLY A 39 -12.76 9.37 18.61
CA GLY A 39 -12.51 10.61 17.87
C GLY A 39 -11.41 10.52 16.80
N ALA A 40 -10.74 9.38 16.66
CA ALA A 40 -9.88 9.12 15.51
C ALA A 40 -10.70 8.91 14.22
N ASP A 41 -10.07 9.14 13.08
CA ASP A 41 -10.66 8.92 11.77
C ASP A 41 -11.09 7.45 11.55
N SER A 42 -11.99 7.25 10.58
CA SER A 42 -12.41 5.91 10.15
C SER A 42 -11.21 5.11 9.58
N PRO A 43 -11.02 3.84 9.97
CA PRO A 43 -10.02 2.96 9.35
C PRO A 43 -10.14 2.88 7.82
N TYR A 44 -11.36 2.96 7.28
CA TYR A 44 -11.58 2.98 5.84
C TYR A 44 -11.02 4.24 5.18
N ALA A 45 -11.21 5.41 5.80
CA ALA A 45 -10.67 6.67 5.29
C ALA A 45 -9.13 6.66 5.30
N MET A 46 -8.53 6.16 6.39
CA MET A 46 -7.08 5.96 6.49
C MET A 46 -6.55 5.03 5.39
N ILE A 47 -7.19 3.89 5.15
CA ILE A 47 -6.78 2.95 4.08
C ILE A 47 -6.91 3.61 2.70
N TRP A 48 -8.01 4.32 2.43
CA TRP A 48 -8.19 5.05 1.17
C TRP A 48 -7.07 6.06 0.95
N GLN A 49 -6.75 6.85 1.97
CA GLN A 49 -5.66 7.83 1.89
C GLN A 49 -4.31 7.14 1.65
N ALA A 50 -4.03 6.04 2.36
CA ALA A 50 -2.80 5.28 2.19
C ALA A 50 -2.66 4.72 0.77
N VAL A 51 -3.73 4.18 0.18
CA VAL A 51 -3.75 3.70 -1.21
C VAL A 51 -3.45 4.84 -2.18
N TYR A 52 -4.21 5.92 -2.16
CA TYR A 52 -4.04 7.02 -3.11
C TYR A 52 -2.70 7.75 -2.97
N ALA A 53 -2.17 7.85 -1.75
CA ALA A 53 -0.88 8.50 -1.53
C ALA A 53 0.32 7.60 -1.90
N SER A 54 0.16 6.27 -1.88
CA SER A 54 1.28 5.35 -2.04
C SER A 54 1.31 4.60 -3.38
N MET A 55 0.19 4.48 -4.08
CA MET A 55 0.03 3.76 -5.34
C MET A 55 -0.20 4.73 -6.51
N THR A 56 0.81 5.55 -6.81
CA THR A 56 0.73 6.50 -7.94
C THR A 56 0.92 5.79 -9.29
N PRO A 57 0.47 6.38 -10.41
CA PRO A 57 0.67 5.80 -11.75
C PRO A 57 2.12 5.48 -12.07
N GLU A 58 3.06 6.34 -11.66
CA GLU A 58 4.50 6.17 -11.91
C GLU A 58 5.06 4.96 -11.15
N LYS A 59 4.63 4.79 -9.90
CA LYS A 59 4.99 3.61 -9.11
C LYS A 59 4.40 2.34 -9.69
N ALA A 60 3.12 2.37 -10.07
CA ALA A 60 2.45 1.25 -10.70
C ALA A 60 3.20 0.81 -11.97
N GLN A 61 3.55 1.75 -12.84
CA GLN A 61 4.35 1.45 -14.04
C GLN A 61 5.69 0.79 -13.68
N GLY A 62 6.40 1.31 -12.67
CA GLY A 62 7.65 0.72 -12.18
C GLY A 62 7.47 -0.72 -11.68
N TRP A 63 6.37 -1.01 -10.99
CA TRP A 63 6.07 -2.35 -10.48
C TRP A 63 5.74 -3.33 -11.60
N PHE A 64 4.92 -2.92 -12.58
CA PHE A 64 4.66 -3.74 -13.76
C PHE A 64 5.92 -4.02 -14.58
N GLN A 65 6.83 -3.05 -14.69
CA GLN A 65 8.14 -3.26 -15.33
C GLN A 65 9.03 -4.22 -14.53
N HIS A 66 9.08 -4.07 -13.21
CA HIS A 66 9.86 -4.96 -12.32
C HIS A 66 9.35 -6.41 -12.38
N SER A 67 8.03 -6.61 -12.44
CA SER A 67 7.41 -7.92 -12.63
C SER A 67 7.50 -8.48 -14.07
N GLY A 68 8.13 -7.76 -15.00
CA GLY A 68 8.36 -8.22 -16.38
C GLY A 68 7.12 -8.17 -17.29
N TYR A 69 6.16 -7.31 -16.96
CA TYR A 69 4.92 -7.12 -17.74
C TYR A 69 4.93 -5.91 -18.66
N LEU A 70 6.02 -5.13 -18.66
CA LEU A 70 6.31 -3.99 -19.54
C LEU A 70 7.75 -4.11 -20.05
#